data_AF-A0A1C5TXI0-F1
#
_entry.id   AF-A0A1C5TXI0-F1
#
_cell.length_a   1.000
_cell.length_b   1.000
_cell.length_c   1.000
_cell.angle_alpha   90.00
_cell.angle_beta   90.00
_cell.angle_gamma   90.00
#
_symmetry.space_group_name_H-M   'P 1'
#
loop_
_entity.id
_entity.type
_entity.pdbx_description
1 polymer ?
#
loop_
_entity_poly.entity_id
_entity_poly.type
_entity_poly.pdbx_seq_one_letter_code
_entity_poly.pdbx_strand_id
1 'polypeptide(L)'
;MQHTLTFVKDKVKYVSKPFDFEAMCIINDAHNDENKKGPLSICRDALDYMFEGTDATQDIIDSVDVNERAKMCLALWGFYVDALSSKNE
;
A
#
# COMPACT_ATOMS: atom_id res chain seq x y z
N MET A 1 12.36 -1.51 10.36
CA MET A 1 11.75 -0.18 10.58
C MET A 1 10.28 -0.28 10.30
N GLN A 2 9.43 0.47 10.99
CA GLN A 2 7.98 0.42 10.77
C GLN A 2 7.62 1.30 9.56
N HIS A 3 7.15 0.68 8.48
CA HIS A 3 6.84 1.38 7.24
C HIS A 3 5.43 1.99 7.27
N THR A 4 5.27 3.20 6.74
CA THR A 4 3.96 3.86 6.55
C THR A 4 3.93 4.52 5.17
N LEU A 5 2.73 4.71 4.62
CA LEU A 5 2.49 5.50 3.43
C LEU A 5 2.07 6.90 3.82
N THR A 6 2.42 7.85 2.96
CA THR A 6 1.95 9.23 3.08
C THR A 6 1.64 9.80 1.71
N PHE A 7 0.57 10.58 1.62
CA PHE A 7 0.30 11.42 0.45
C PHE A 7 -0.26 12.77 0.90
N VAL A 8 -0.23 13.76 0.00
CA VAL A 8 -0.82 15.08 0.24
C VAL A 8 -1.94 15.31 -0.75
N LYS A 9 -3.12 15.68 -0.25
CA LYS A 9 -4.27 16.11 -1.06
C LYS A 9 -4.85 17.37 -0.44
N ASP A 10 -5.09 18.40 -1.25
CA ASP A 10 -5.68 19.67 -0.81
C ASP A 10 -4.95 20.31 0.39
N LYS A 11 -3.61 20.21 0.40
CA LYS A 11 -2.70 20.67 1.48
C LYS A 11 -2.83 19.91 2.80
N VAL A 12 -3.65 18.86 2.86
CA VAL A 12 -3.73 17.93 3.99
C VAL A 12 -2.80 16.75 3.73
N LYS A 13 -1.95 16.44 4.71
CA LYS A 13 -1.10 15.25 4.68
C LYS A 13 -1.84 14.10 5.34
N TYR A 14 -2.01 13.01 4.61
CA TYR A 14 -2.58 11.77 5.12
C TYR A 14 -1.47 10.77 5.40
N VAL A 15 -1.63 10.00 6.46
CA VAL A 15 -0.67 8.98 6.91
C VAL A 15 -1.42 7.69 7.14
N SER A 16 -0.92 6.60 6.58
CA SER A 16 -1.52 5.28 6.74
C SER A 16 -1.29 4.72 8.15
N LYS A 17 -2.00 3.66 8.50
CA LYS A 17 -1.55 2.78 9.59
C LYS A 17 -0.21 2.12 9.22
N PRO A 18 0.53 1.60 10.19
CA PRO A 18 1.76 0.86 9.92
C PRO A 18 1.56 -0.36 9.03
N PHE A 19 2.55 -0.66 8.19
CA PHE A 19 2.61 -1.92 7.46
C PHE A 19 2.75 -3.07 8.45
N ASP A 20 1.81 -4.01 8.39
CA ASP A 20 1.69 -5.14 9.29
C ASP A 20 1.62 -6.47 8.52
N PHE A 21 1.43 -7.56 9.25
CA PHE A 21 1.36 -8.89 8.66
C PHE A 21 0.13 -9.06 7.75
N GLU A 22 -0.99 -8.40 8.05
CA GLU A 22 -2.20 -8.47 7.23
C GLU A 22 -1.98 -7.79 5.87
N ALA A 23 -1.37 -6.60 5.86
CA ALA A 23 -0.98 -5.92 4.61
C ALA A 23 -0.04 -6.80 3.77
N MET A 24 0.90 -7.50 4.41
CA MET A 24 1.77 -8.46 3.74
C MET A 24 0.98 -9.62 3.13
N CYS A 25 0.03 -10.22 3.87
CA CYS A 25 -0.82 -11.31 3.38
C CYS A 25 -1.65 -10.88 2.18
N ILE A 26 -2.29 -9.71 2.23
CA ILE A 26 -3.09 -9.17 1.11
C ILE A 26 -2.23 -9.04 -0.16
N ILE A 27 -1.01 -8.49 -0.04
CA ILE A 27 -0.08 -8.36 -1.17
C ILE A 27 0.38 -9.74 -1.67
N ASN A 28 0.71 -10.67 -0.76
CA ASN A 28 1.16 -12.01 -1.13
C ASN A 28 0.08 -12.79 -1.88
N ASP A 29 -1.17 -12.73 -1.42
CA ASP A 29 -2.29 -13.42 -2.06
C ASP A 29 -2.52 -12.86 -3.47
N ALA A 30 -2.49 -11.53 -3.62
CA ALA A 30 -2.58 -10.89 -4.92
C ALA A 30 -1.36 -11.17 -5.81
N HIS A 31 -0.16 -11.31 -5.25
CA HIS A 31 1.05 -11.66 -6.00
C HIS A 31 1.01 -13.09 -6.58
N ASN A 32 0.32 -14.00 -5.88
CA ASN A 32 0.12 -15.38 -6.32
C ASN A 32 -1.15 -15.57 -7.19
N ASP A 33 -1.94 -14.52 -7.40
CA ASP A 33 -3.09 -14.54 -8.31
C ASP A 33 -2.62 -14.37 -9.77
N GLU A 34 -2.93 -15.35 -10.62
CA GLU A 34 -2.58 -15.32 -12.04
C GLU A 34 -3.19 -14.14 -12.81
N ASN A 35 -4.27 -13.52 -12.32
CA ASN A 35 -4.97 -12.41 -12.95
C ASN A 35 -4.44 -11.04 -12.54
N LYS A 36 -3.69 -10.94 -11.44
CA LYS A 36 -3.08 -9.69 -10.99
C LYS A 36 -1.65 -9.62 -11.52
N LYS A 37 -1.36 -8.63 -12.36
CA LYS A 37 -0.03 -8.43 -12.96
C LYS A 37 0.53 -7.07 -12.61
N GLY A 38 1.74 -7.10 -12.04
CA GLY A 38 2.53 -5.92 -11.70
C GLY A 38 2.10 -5.23 -10.40
N PRO A 39 3.00 -4.44 -9.79
CA PRO A 39 2.82 -3.86 -8.46
C PRO A 39 1.55 -3.02 -8.28
N LEU A 40 1.10 -2.35 -9.34
CA LEU A 40 -0.06 -1.45 -9.26
C LEU A 40 -1.37 -2.21 -9.03
N SER A 41 -1.54 -3.37 -9.66
CA SER A 41 -2.74 -4.20 -9.49
C SER A 41 -2.64 -5.08 -8.25
N ILE A 42 -1.43 -5.54 -7.92
CA ILE A 42 -1.15 -6.39 -6.75
C ILE A 42 -1.36 -5.61 -5.44
N CYS A 43 -0.87 -4.38 -5.35
CA CYS A 43 -0.89 -3.62 -4.09
C CYS A 43 -2.17 -2.80 -3.89
N ARG A 44 -3.14 -2.85 -4.80
CA ARG A 44 -4.32 -1.98 -4.75
C ARG A 44 -5.16 -2.22 -3.49
N ASP A 45 -5.48 -3.48 -3.21
CA ASP A 45 -6.34 -3.82 -2.07
C ASP A 45 -5.61 -3.55 -0.75
N ALA A 46 -4.28 -3.79 -0.73
CA ALA A 46 -3.43 -3.43 0.41
C ALA A 46 -3.32 -1.92 0.63
N LEU A 47 -3.35 -1.11 -0.44
CA LEU A 47 -3.37 0.35 -0.33
C LEU A 47 -4.62 0.82 0.42
N ASP A 48 -5.78 0.28 0.07
CA ASP A 48 -7.04 0.64 0.74
C ASP A 48 -6.99 0.18 2.21
N TYR A 49 -6.55 -1.07 2.47
CA TYR A 49 -6.35 -1.59 3.82
C TYR A 49 -5.46 -0.69 4.68
N MET A 50 -4.35 -0.20 4.14
CA MET A 50 -3.40 0.64 4.88
C MET A 50 -4.00 1.94 5.40
N PHE A 51 -5.08 2.44 4.81
CA PHE A 51 -5.78 3.65 5.26
C PHE A 51 -7.10 3.37 5.99
N GLU A 52 -7.51 2.11 6.14
CA GLU A 52 -8.69 1.75 6.94
C GLU A 52 -8.56 2.28 8.38
N GLY A 53 -9.60 2.98 8.84
CA GLY A 53 -9.64 3.56 10.17
C GLY A 53 -8.78 4.83 10.34
N THR A 54 -8.22 5.37 9.27
CA THR A 54 -7.50 6.66 9.27
C THR A 54 -8.39 7.80 8.78
N ASP A 55 -7.87 9.03 8.81
CA ASP A 55 -8.56 10.22 8.26
C ASP A 55 -8.72 10.18 6.73
N ALA A 56 -7.98 9.32 6.02
CA ALA A 56 -8.13 9.13 4.58
C ALA A 56 -9.25 8.12 4.30
N THR A 57 -10.45 8.63 4.03
CA THR A 57 -11.58 7.82 3.58
C THR A 57 -11.37 7.27 2.16
N GLN A 58 -12.15 6.25 1.76
CA GLN A 58 -12.02 5.62 0.45
C GLN A 58 -12.24 6.61 -0.72
N ASP A 59 -13.19 7.54 -0.58
CA ASP A 59 -13.44 8.59 -1.59
C ASP A 59 -12.25 9.56 -1.73
N ILE A 60 -11.52 9.83 -0.64
CA ILE A 60 -10.28 10.59 -0.69
C ILE A 60 -9.24 9.81 -1.50
N ILE A 61 -9.02 8.53 -1.19
CA ILE A 61 -8.04 7.67 -1.88
C ILE A 61 -8.37 7.52 -3.37
N ASP A 62 -9.64 7.32 -3.70
CA ASP A 62 -10.12 7.16 -5.08
C ASP A 62 -10.05 8.46 -5.88
N SER A 63 -10.08 9.61 -5.20
CA SER A 63 -9.89 10.93 -5.83
C SER A 63 -8.44 11.41 -5.88
N VAL A 64 -7.48 10.64 -5.37
CA VAL A 64 -6.04 10.91 -5.56
C VAL A 64 -5.67 10.79 -7.04
N ASP A 65 -4.66 11.52 -7.50
CA ASP A 65 -4.16 11.36 -8.87
C ASP A 65 -3.64 9.94 -9.12
N VAL A 66 -3.78 9.43 -10.35
CA VAL A 66 -3.32 8.09 -10.72
C VAL A 66 -1.83 7.92 -10.45
N ASN A 67 -1.00 8.94 -10.67
CA ASN A 67 0.44 8.84 -10.42
C ASN A 67 0.73 8.73 -8.92
N GLU A 68 0.00 9.45 -8.09
CA GLU A 68 0.22 9.43 -6.64
C GLU A 68 -0.25 8.09 -6.03
N ARG A 69 -1.39 7.55 -6.47
CA ARG A 69 -1.75 6.15 -6.15
C ARG A 69 -0.71 5.15 -6.63
N ALA A 70 -0.18 5.33 -7.84
CA ALA A 70 0.84 4.43 -8.37
C ALA A 70 2.11 4.45 -7.53
N LYS A 71 2.58 5.62 -7.10
CA LYS A 71 3.71 5.75 -6.16
C LYS A 71 3.45 5.02 -4.85
N MET A 72 2.24 5.16 -4.28
CA MET A 72 1.89 4.46 -3.04
C MET A 72 1.88 2.94 -3.21
N CYS A 73 1.33 2.42 -4.31
CA CYS A 73 1.40 0.99 -4.63
C CYS A 73 2.84 0.50 -4.81
N LEU A 74 3.70 1.30 -5.47
CA LEU A 74 5.13 0.96 -5.63
C LEU A 74 5.88 0.98 -4.29
N ALA A 75 5.55 1.92 -3.40
CA ALA A 75 6.10 1.95 -2.06
C ALA A 75 5.66 0.72 -1.24
N LEU A 76 4.39 0.33 -1.31
CA LEU A 76 3.88 -0.89 -0.67
C LEU A 76 4.56 -2.16 -1.19
N TRP A 77 4.77 -2.24 -2.50
CA TRP A 77 5.53 -3.32 -3.08
C TRP A 77 6.96 -3.38 -2.52
N GLY A 78 7.60 -2.23 -2.33
CA GLY A 78 8.88 -2.13 -1.64
C GLY A 78 8.83 -2.70 -0.22
N PHE A 79 7.83 -2.30 0.59
CA PHE A 79 7.68 -2.81 1.95
C PHE A 79 7.47 -4.32 1.99
N TYR A 80 6.70 -4.86 1.04
CA TYR A 80 6.50 -6.29 0.89
C TYR A 80 7.79 -7.03 0.52
N VAL A 81 8.55 -6.52 -0.46
CA VAL A 81 9.84 -7.09 -0.84
C VAL A 81 10.83 -7.05 0.33
N ASP A 82 10.90 -5.93 1.06
CA ASP A 82 11.72 -5.78 2.26
C ASP A 82 11.32 -6.80 3.34
N ALA A 83 10.01 -6.99 3.57
CA ALA A 83 9.50 -7.97 4.52
C ALA A 83 9.86 -9.42 4.12
N LEU A 84 9.75 -9.77 2.84
CA LEU A 84 10.15 -11.10 2.35
C LEU A 84 11.65 -11.34 2.42
N SER A 85 12.44 -10.31 2.13
CA SER A 85 13.91 -10.41 2.10
C SER A 85 14.56 -10.29 3.48
N SER A 86 13.78 -9.92 4.51
CA SER A 86 14.24 -9.85 5.90
C SER A 86 14.58 -11.20 6.57
N LYS A 87 14.64 -12.31 5.82
CA LYS A 87 15.30 -13.56 6.25
C LYS A 87 16.73 -13.63 5.70
N ASN A 88 17.70 -13.10 6.44
CA ASN A 88 19.11 -13.54 6.52
C ASN A 88 19.96 -12.66 7.48
N GLU A 89 19.46 -12.32 8.67
CA GLU A 89 20.31 -11.92 9.81
C GLU A 89 19.93 -12.70 11.07
#